data_AF-A7HSA0-F1
#
_entry.id   AF-A7HSA0-F1
#
_cell.length_a   1.000
_cell.length_b   1.000
_cell.length_c   1.000
_cell.angle_alpha   90.00
_cell.angle_beta   90.00
_cell.angle_gamma   90.00
#
_symmetry.space_group_name_H-M   'P 1'
#
loop_
_entity.id
_entity.type
_entity.pdbx_description
1 polymer ?
#
loop_
_entity_poly.entity_id
_entity_poly.type
_entity_poly.pdbx_seq_one_letter_code
_entity_poly.pdbx_strand_id
1 'polypeptide(L)'
;MYLIFVMIGILLYASISRTMFNMPISWAMEMGQFLLAAYYLLGGGYSLQINSHVRMDLLYGRLSPRKMAFTDTITAFFLIFYLCVLLYGGISSTAYAVTYQQVNYTSWAPLLWPIKSIMTVGIALMLLQAIAIFFRDLARVRGEEIA
;
A
#
# COMPACT_ATOMS: atom_id res chain seq x y z
N MET A 1 -11.99 -3.82 -2.18
CA MET A 1 -11.24 -3.72 -3.46
C MET A 1 -12.05 -3.06 -4.58
N TYR A 2 -12.87 -2.03 -4.29
CA TYR A 2 -13.76 -1.43 -5.29
C TYR A 2 -13.25 -0.08 -5.86
N LEU A 3 -12.20 0.52 -5.27
CA LEU A 3 -11.64 1.79 -5.73
C LEU A 3 -11.15 1.75 -7.18
N ILE A 4 -10.77 0.57 -7.68
CA ILE A 4 -10.36 0.38 -9.08
C ILE A 4 -11.50 0.70 -10.06
N PHE A 5 -12.76 0.37 -9.72
CA PHE A 5 -13.91 0.70 -10.56
C PHE A 5 -14.18 2.20 -10.58
N VAL A 6 -13.98 2.88 -9.45
CA VAL A 6 -14.08 4.34 -9.37
C VAL A 6 -13.01 5.00 -10.24
N MET A 7 -11.77 4.50 -10.17
CA MET A 7 -10.67 4.98 -11.02
C MET A 7 -10.97 4.78 -12.51
N ILE A 8 -11.44 3.60 -12.89
CA ILE A 8 -11.84 3.29 -14.28
C ILE A 8 -12.95 4.26 -14.73
N GLY A 9 -13.96 4.51 -13.90
CA GLY A 9 -15.03 5.45 -14.21
C GLY A 9 -14.53 6.87 -14.47
N ILE A 10 -13.63 7.38 -13.63
CA ILE A 10 -13.02 8.72 -13.80
C ILE A 10 -12.21 8.80 -15.10
N LEU A 11 -11.39 7.79 -15.38
CA LEU A 11 -10.55 7.77 -16.59
C LEU A 11 -11.39 7.63 -17.86
N LEU A 12 -12.45 6.81 -17.84
CA LEU A 12 -13.39 6.70 -18.96
C LEU A 12 -14.13 8.01 -19.19
N TYR A 13 -14.62 8.66 -18.13
CA TYR A 13 -15.27 9.96 -18.23
C TYR A 13 -14.34 11.02 -18.84
N ALA A 14 -13.08 11.07 -18.40
CA ALA A 14 -12.07 11.98 -18.96
C ALA A 14 -11.78 11.69 -20.43
N SER A 15 -11.69 10.41 -20.82
CA SER A 15 -11.47 10.00 -22.21
C SER A 15 -12.65 10.37 -23.11
N ILE A 16 -13.88 10.14 -22.66
CA ILE A 16 -15.11 10.51 -23.38
C ILE A 16 -15.21 12.04 -23.51
N SER A 17 -15.00 12.77 -22.42
CA SER A 17 -15.05 14.24 -22.41
C SER A 17 -14.05 14.86 -23.38
N ARG A 18 -12.81 14.34 -23.39
CA ARG A 18 -11.76 14.78 -24.31
C ARG A 18 -12.08 14.44 -25.78
N THR A 19 -12.57 13.24 -26.05
CA THR A 19 -12.71 12.73 -27.43
C THR A 19 -14.00 13.22 -28.09
N MET A 20 -15.12 13.22 -27.35
CA MET A 20 -16.45 13.56 -27.89
C MET A 20 -16.80 15.04 -27.75
N PHE A 21 -16.35 15.69 -26.68
CA PHE A 21 -16.72 17.07 -26.36
C PHE A 21 -15.56 18.06 -26.51
N ASN A 22 -14.35 17.58 -26.86
CA ASN A 22 -13.13 18.38 -26.98
C ASN A 22 -12.82 19.22 -25.71
N MET A 23 -13.28 18.74 -24.55
CA MET A 23 -13.10 19.40 -23.25
C MET A 23 -12.14 18.55 -22.39
N PRO A 24 -10.85 18.92 -22.30
CA PRO A 24 -9.91 18.17 -21.48
C PRO A 24 -10.16 18.43 -19.98
N ILE A 25 -10.29 17.35 -19.21
CA ILE A 25 -10.46 17.40 -17.76
C ILE A 25 -9.08 17.37 -17.08
N SER A 26 -8.68 18.50 -16.50
CA SER A 26 -7.36 18.67 -15.88
C SER A 26 -7.16 17.81 -14.62
N TRP A 27 -8.21 17.56 -13.84
CA TRP A 27 -8.13 16.85 -12.55
C TRP A 27 -8.10 15.32 -12.67
N ALA A 28 -8.52 14.76 -13.80
CA ALA A 28 -8.77 13.32 -13.93
C ALA A 28 -7.50 12.47 -13.79
N MET A 29 -6.37 12.95 -14.33
CA MET A 29 -5.09 12.25 -14.26
C MET A 29 -4.61 12.09 -12.82
N GLU A 30 -4.64 13.17 -12.03
CA GLU A 30 -4.17 13.16 -10.65
C GLU A 30 -5.12 12.38 -9.75
N MET A 31 -6.43 12.51 -9.95
CA MET A 31 -7.41 11.67 -9.26
C MET A 31 -7.19 10.18 -9.55
N GLY A 32 -6.85 9.83 -10.79
CA GLY A 32 -6.48 8.45 -11.14
C GLY A 32 -5.25 7.97 -10.35
N GLN A 33 -4.19 8.78 -10.28
CA GLN A 33 -2.98 8.46 -9.52
C GLN A 33 -3.24 8.34 -8.01
N PHE A 34 -4.05 9.25 -7.45
CA PHE A 34 -4.42 9.21 -6.03
C PHE A 34 -5.24 7.96 -5.69
N LEU A 35 -6.21 7.61 -6.54
CA LEU A 35 -6.99 6.39 -6.35
C LEU A 35 -6.13 5.13 -6.49
N LEU A 36 -5.17 5.13 -7.43
CA LEU A 36 -4.24 4.02 -7.58
C LEU A 36 -3.36 3.86 -6.33
N ALA A 37 -2.76 4.95 -5.85
CA ALA A 37 -1.93 4.94 -4.64
C ALA A 37 -2.72 4.50 -3.40
N ALA A 38 -3.95 5.03 -3.22
CA ALA A 38 -4.84 4.62 -2.14
C ALA A 38 -5.22 3.14 -2.25
N TYR A 39 -5.54 2.65 -3.45
CA TYR A 39 -5.90 1.25 -3.68
C TYR A 39 -4.76 0.30 -3.30
N TYR A 40 -3.52 0.58 -3.75
CA TYR A 40 -2.37 -0.26 -3.41
C TYR A 40 -2.02 -0.21 -1.93
N LEU A 41 -2.01 0.97 -1.31
CA LEU A 41 -1.60 1.10 0.09
C LEU A 41 -2.65 0.63 1.09
N LEU A 42 -3.94 0.80 0.81
CA LEU A 42 -4.99 0.22 1.65
C LEU A 42 -5.14 -1.28 1.38
N GLY A 43 -4.95 -1.70 0.11
CA GLY A 43 -5.05 -3.10 -0.30
C GLY A 43 -3.87 -3.96 0.15
N GLY A 44 -2.68 -3.39 0.33
CA GLY A 44 -1.47 -4.16 0.66
C GLY A 44 -1.54 -4.85 2.02
N GLY A 45 -2.21 -4.25 3.02
CA GLY A 45 -2.42 -4.91 4.31
C GLY A 45 -3.32 -6.13 4.17
N TYR A 46 -4.37 -5.99 3.36
CA TYR A 46 -5.28 -7.09 3.06
C TYR A 46 -4.59 -8.20 2.24
N SER A 47 -3.77 -7.86 1.24
CA SER A 47 -3.03 -8.85 0.44
C SER A 47 -2.01 -9.63 1.25
N LEU A 48 -1.37 -8.99 2.24
CA LEU A 48 -0.52 -9.66 3.23
C LEU A 48 -1.30 -10.67 4.06
N GLN A 49 -2.52 -10.33 4.51
CA GLN A 49 -3.35 -11.23 5.31
C GLN A 49 -3.73 -12.52 4.56
N ILE A 50 -4.08 -12.41 3.28
CA ILE A 50 -4.47 -13.56 2.45
C ILE A 50 -3.26 -14.29 1.82
N ASN A 51 -2.03 -13.92 2.17
CA ASN A 51 -0.79 -14.47 1.60
C ASN A 51 -0.74 -14.44 0.06
N SER A 52 -1.33 -13.42 -0.56
CA SER A 52 -1.41 -13.28 -2.01
C SER A 52 -0.14 -12.65 -2.63
N HIS A 53 0.88 -12.35 -1.83
CA HIS A 53 2.15 -11.88 -2.36
C HIS A 53 2.89 -13.01 -3.07
N VAL A 54 3.51 -12.68 -4.22
CA VAL A 54 4.32 -13.64 -4.97
C VAL A 54 5.51 -14.06 -4.10
N ARG A 55 5.53 -15.33 -3.70
CA ARG A 55 6.64 -15.95 -2.97
C ARG A 55 7.50 -16.75 -3.94
N MET A 56 8.78 -16.89 -3.62
CA MET A 56 9.70 -17.71 -4.42
C MET A 56 9.52 -19.20 -4.11
N ASP A 57 8.41 -19.79 -4.55
CA ASP A 57 8.01 -21.15 -4.18
C ASP A 57 9.02 -22.24 -4.59
N LEU A 58 9.79 -22.00 -5.66
CA LEU A 58 10.75 -22.95 -6.23
C LEU A 58 11.94 -23.26 -5.32
N LEU A 59 12.42 -22.25 -4.58
CA LEU A 59 13.49 -22.41 -3.58
C LEU A 59 12.90 -22.71 -2.21
N TYR A 60 11.74 -22.11 -1.89
CA TYR A 60 11.08 -22.22 -0.59
C TYR A 60 10.55 -23.63 -0.32
N GLY A 61 9.95 -24.28 -1.31
CA GLY A 61 9.40 -25.64 -1.18
C GLY A 61 10.43 -26.74 -0.99
N ARG A 62 11.72 -26.46 -1.18
CA ARG A 62 12.83 -27.41 -0.95
C ARG A 62 13.42 -27.33 0.46
N LEU A 63 13.00 -26.35 1.26
CA LEU A 63 13.52 -26.13 2.61
C LEU A 63 12.77 -27.01 3.62
N SER A 64 13.47 -27.40 4.70
CA SER A 64 12.82 -28.10 5.81
C SER A 64 11.90 -27.13 6.59
N PRO A 65 10.86 -27.62 7.30
CA PRO A 65 9.89 -26.78 8.00
C PRO A 65 10.54 -25.75 8.95
N ARG A 66 11.64 -26.13 9.62
CA ARG A 66 12.40 -25.22 10.49
C ARG A 66 13.14 -24.13 9.72
N LYS A 67 13.71 -24.44 8.55
CA LYS A 67 14.40 -23.45 7.71
C LYS A 67 13.43 -22.49 7.02
N MET A 68 12.25 -22.97 6.66
CA MET A 68 11.14 -22.13 6.19
C MET A 68 10.76 -21.12 7.27
N ALA A 69 10.34 -21.58 8.45
CA ALA A 69 9.91 -20.70 9.53
C ALA A 69 10.98 -19.66 9.95
N PHE A 70 12.26 -20.04 9.94
CA PHE A 70 13.37 -19.11 10.16
C PHE A 70 13.49 -18.05 9.06
N THR A 71 13.36 -18.44 7.79
CA THR A 71 13.40 -17.53 6.65
C THR A 71 12.22 -16.56 6.69
N ASP A 72 11.02 -17.04 6.98
CA ASP A 72 9.81 -16.20 7.13
C ASP A 72 9.97 -15.20 8.28
N THR A 73 10.55 -15.61 9.41
CA THR A 73 10.81 -14.69 10.54
C THR A 73 11.77 -13.57 10.14
N ILE A 74 12.83 -13.89 9.41
CA ILE A 74 13.81 -12.91 8.93
C ILE A 74 13.18 -11.94 7.92
N THR A 75 12.45 -12.45 6.93
CA THR A 75 11.81 -11.60 5.90
C THR A 75 10.75 -10.71 6.52
N ALA A 76 9.96 -11.21 7.48
CA ALA A 76 8.99 -10.43 8.23
C ALA A 76 9.67 -9.33 9.07
N PHE A 77 10.82 -9.59 9.68
CA PHE A 77 11.59 -8.56 10.39
C PHE A 77 12.04 -7.43 9.45
N PHE A 78 12.61 -7.77 8.28
CA PHE A 78 13.01 -6.75 7.30
C PHE A 78 11.81 -5.98 6.74
N LEU A 79 10.67 -6.65 6.54
CA LEU A 79 9.43 -6.00 6.12
C LEU A 79 8.94 -5.00 7.17
N ILE A 80 8.92 -5.39 8.45
CA ILE A 80 8.55 -4.50 9.57
C ILE A 80 9.51 -3.30 9.63
N PHE A 81 10.82 -3.54 9.55
CA PHE A 81 11.81 -2.46 9.55
C PHE A 81 11.56 -1.47 8.40
N TYR A 82 11.36 -1.97 7.18
CA TYR A 82 11.02 -1.15 6.02
C TYR A 82 9.74 -0.37 6.23
N LEU A 83 8.67 -1.01 6.72
CA LEU A 83 7.38 -0.37 6.99
C LEU A 83 7.47 0.69 8.09
N CYS A 84 8.30 0.51 9.12
CA CYS A 84 8.55 1.52 10.15
C CYS A 84 9.22 2.77 9.57
N VAL A 85 10.27 2.59 8.75
CA VAL A 85 10.95 3.71 8.07
C VAL A 85 9.99 4.41 7.11
N LEU A 86 9.20 3.65 6.36
CA LEU A 86 8.21 4.17 5.43
C LEU A 86 7.09 4.94 6.17
N LEU A 87 6.65 4.45 7.33
CA LEU A 87 5.64 5.12 8.16
C LEU A 87 6.17 6.42 8.73
N TYR A 88 7.42 6.44 9.22
CA TYR A 88 8.07 7.66 9.70
C TYR A 88 8.15 8.73 8.59
N GLY A 89 8.59 8.33 7.39
CA GLY A 89 8.59 9.20 6.21
C GLY A 89 7.18 9.67 5.81
N GLY A 90 6.19 8.78 5.89
CA GLY A 90 4.78 9.08 5.60
C GLY A 90 4.18 10.11 6.56
N ILE A 91 4.41 9.96 7.87
CA ILE A 91 3.97 10.91 8.91
C ILE A 91 4.62 12.27 8.69
N SER A 92 5.95 12.30 8.52
CA SER A 92 6.70 13.54 8.27
C SER A 92 6.20 14.27 7.01
N SER A 93 6.03 13.52 5.91
CA SER A 93 5.55 14.05 4.63
C SER A 93 4.09 14.54 4.69
N THR A 94 3.24 13.88 5.48
CA THR A 94 1.85 14.28 5.69
C THR A 94 1.76 15.53 6.56
N ALA A 95 2.51 15.58 7.67
CA ALA A 95 2.60 16.75 8.53
C ALA A 95 3.07 17.98 7.74
N TYR A 96 4.13 17.82 6.94
CA TYR A 96 4.61 18.87 6.03
C TYR A 96 3.51 19.34 5.07
N ALA A 97 2.79 18.41 4.43
CA ALA A 97 1.73 18.76 3.49
C ALA A 97 0.56 19.51 4.14
N VAL A 98 0.23 19.19 5.40
CA VAL A 98 -0.80 19.91 6.18
C VAL A 98 -0.32 21.32 6.54
N THR A 99 0.89 21.44 7.10
CA THR A 99 1.43 22.74 7.56
C THR A 99 1.64 23.72 6.42
N TYR A 100 2.19 23.26 5.30
CA TYR A 100 2.54 24.13 4.17
C TYR A 100 1.48 24.16 3.07
N GLN A 101 0.30 23.57 3.31
CA GLN A 101 -0.77 23.40 2.31
C GLN A 101 -0.24 22.97 0.94
N GLN A 102 0.58 21.92 0.94
CA GLN A 102 1.32 21.52 -0.25
C GLN A 102 0.36 21.13 -1.37
N VAL A 103 0.53 21.77 -2.53
CA VAL A 103 -0.19 21.46 -3.77
C VAL A 103 0.70 20.75 -4.77
N ASN A 104 0.10 20.01 -5.69
CA ASN A 104 0.84 19.46 -6.82
C ASN A 104 1.13 20.55 -7.88
N TYR A 105 2.25 20.45 -8.58
CA TYR A 105 2.63 21.39 -9.64
C TYR A 105 2.00 21.01 -10.98
N THR A 106 0.67 21.02 -11.02
CA THR A 106 -0.14 20.65 -12.19
C THR A 106 -1.21 21.70 -12.43
N SER A 107 -1.88 21.62 -13.59
CA SER A 107 -2.96 22.56 -13.94
C SER A 107 -4.15 22.54 -12.98
N TRP A 108 -4.34 21.47 -12.20
CA TRP A 108 -5.41 21.37 -11.21
C TRP A 108 -4.93 21.71 -9.79
N ALA A 109 -3.63 21.55 -9.49
CA ALA A 109 -2.99 21.90 -8.23
C ALA A 109 -3.74 21.43 -6.96
N PRO A 110 -4.10 20.14 -6.85
CA PRO A 110 -4.82 19.63 -5.69
C PRO A 110 -3.93 19.65 -4.43
N LEU A 111 -4.57 19.86 -3.28
CA LEU A 111 -3.95 19.68 -1.98
C LEU A 111 -3.52 18.22 -1.80
N LEU A 112 -2.26 18.00 -1.39
CA LEU A 112 -1.67 16.67 -1.26
C LEU A 112 -1.91 16.01 0.10
N TRP A 113 -2.30 16.79 1.12
CA TRP A 113 -2.49 16.26 2.47
C TRP A 113 -3.55 15.14 2.56
N PRO A 114 -4.69 15.14 1.82
CA PRO A 114 -5.69 14.09 1.94
C PRO A 114 -5.19 12.74 1.43
N ILE A 115 -4.47 12.74 0.30
CA ILE A 115 -3.92 11.48 -0.22
C ILE A 115 -2.79 10.99 0.67
N LYS A 116 -1.88 11.87 1.12
CA LYS A 116 -0.76 11.49 2.00
C LYS A 116 -1.24 10.93 3.35
N SER A 117 -2.34 11.44 3.90
CA SER A 117 -2.93 10.88 5.12
C SER A 117 -3.48 9.47 4.88
N ILE A 118 -4.21 9.23 3.79
CA ILE A 118 -4.69 7.90 3.39
C ILE A 118 -3.52 6.92 3.20
N MET A 119 -2.46 7.36 2.52
CA MET A 119 -1.25 6.56 2.32
C MET A 119 -0.61 6.18 3.66
N THR A 120 -0.46 7.15 4.58
CA THR A 120 0.11 6.93 5.92
C THR A 120 -0.73 5.96 6.74
N VAL A 121 -2.05 6.06 6.69
CA VAL A 121 -2.97 5.10 7.32
C VAL A 121 -2.82 3.70 6.70
N GLY A 122 -2.74 3.59 5.38
CA GLY A 122 -2.53 2.31 4.70
C GLY A 122 -1.21 1.63 5.11
N ILE A 123 -0.12 2.40 5.21
CA ILE A 123 1.17 1.91 5.70
C ILE A 123 1.07 1.44 7.16
N ALA A 124 0.37 2.19 8.02
CA ALA A 124 0.17 1.80 9.41
C ALA A 124 -0.61 0.48 9.53
N LEU A 125 -1.66 0.30 8.72
CA LEU A 125 -2.41 -0.97 8.66
C LEU A 125 -1.56 -2.13 8.15
N MET A 126 -0.73 -1.92 7.13
CA MET A 126 0.23 -2.93 6.67
C MET A 126 1.23 -3.31 7.76
N LEU A 127 1.73 -2.33 8.51
CA LEU A 127 2.67 -2.57 9.59
C LEU A 127 2.04 -3.43 10.69
N LEU A 128 0.80 -3.12 11.09
CA LEU A 128 0.05 -3.95 12.05
C LEU A 128 -0.10 -5.39 11.56
N GLN A 129 -0.44 -5.58 10.28
CA GLN A 129 -0.55 -6.91 9.71
C GLN A 129 0.79 -7.65 9.65
N ALA A 130 1.88 -6.96 9.28
CA ALA A 130 3.22 -7.56 9.24
C ALA A 130 3.70 -8.00 10.63
N ILE A 131 3.40 -7.19 11.67
CA ILE A 131 3.69 -7.55 13.07
C ILE A 131 2.91 -8.80 13.48
N ALA A 132 1.62 -8.91 13.12
CA ALA A 132 0.82 -10.09 13.41
C ALA A 132 1.39 -11.37 12.75
N ILE A 133 1.83 -11.27 11.49
CA ILE A 133 2.48 -12.38 10.77
C ILE A 133 3.80 -12.77 11.46
N PHE A 134 4.64 -11.79 11.84
CA PHE A 134 5.90 -12.04 12.51
C PHE A 134 5.73 -12.83 13.82
N PHE A 135 4.77 -12.45 14.66
CA PHE A 135 4.51 -13.18 15.92
C PHE A 135 3.98 -14.58 15.66
N ARG A 136 3.13 -14.77 14.65
CA ARG A 136 2.62 -16.08 14.25
C ARG A 136 3.74 -17.00 13.75
N ASP A 137 4.66 -16.48 12.95
CA ASP A 137 5.81 -17.24 12.45
C ASP A 137 6.82 -17.56 13.56
N LEU A 138 7.05 -16.63 14.49
CA LEU A 138 7.87 -16.87 15.67
C LEU A 138 7.30 -17.99 16.56
N ALA A 139 5.98 -18.05 16.72
CA ALA A 139 5.31 -19.12 17.46
C ALA A 139 5.45 -20.48 16.77
N ARG A 140 5.31 -20.51 15.43
CA ARG A 140 5.58 -21.72 14.62
C ARG A 140 7.01 -22.21 14.76
N VAL A 141 8.00 -21.32 14.82
CA VAL A 141 9.41 -21.70 15.10
C VAL A 141 9.55 -22.36 16.48
N ARG A 142 8.78 -21.89 17.48
CA ARG A 142 8.77 -22.43 18.84
C ARG A 142 7.95 -23.72 19.00
N GLY A 143 7.16 -24.09 17.99
CA GLY A 143 6.30 -25.28 18.02
C GLY A 143 4.93 -25.03 18.66
N GLU A 144 4.53 -23.77 18.87
CA GLU A 144 3.21 -23.40 19.33
C GLU A 144 2.37 -22.91 18.14
N GLU A 145 1.26 -23.60 17.83
CA GLU A 145 0.33 -23.13 16.81
C GLU A 145 -0.61 -22.08 17.41
N ILE A 146 -0.39 -20.82 17.03
CA ILE A 146 -1.31 -19.72 17.34
C ILE A 146 -2.28 -19.56 16.15
N ALA A 147 -3.58 -19.62 16.44
CA ALA A 147 -4.67 -19.44 15.47
C ALA A 147 -4.68 -18.04 14.81
#